data_AF-A0A6J6KG07-F1
#
_entry.id   AF-A0A6J6KG07-F1
#
_cell.length_a   1.000
_cell.length_b   1.000
_cell.length_c   1.000
_cell.angle_alpha   90.00
_cell.angle_beta   90.00
_cell.angle_gamma   90.00
#
_symmetry.space_group_name_H-M   'P 1'
#
loop_
_entity.id
_entity.type
_entity.pdbx_description
1 polymer ?
#
loop_
_entity_poly.entity_id
_entity_poly.type
_entity_poly.pdbx_seq_one_letter_code
_entity_poly.pdbx_strand_id
1 'polypeptide(L)'
;MELALAADQGGRSVQDAINDEAAIMGEKVELRKVGSLKDASIDAYMHRTSKDLPPQVGVLVAYSGNGAETAHDVAVHIAAFSPTVLKREDVDADVVATERRIAEETARTEGKPEAALAKIVEGRVTGFFKENVLLEQDFAKDTKQTVSKVVEAAGITISGFLRFRVGA
;
A
#
# COMPACT_ATOMS: atom_id res chain seq x y z
N MET A 1 17.95 -6.69 -3.54
CA MET A 1 18.45 -5.60 -4.39
C MET A 1 19.61 -6.07 -5.26
N GLU A 2 20.68 -6.60 -4.68
CA GLU A 2 21.84 -7.14 -5.43
C GLU A 2 21.46 -8.11 -6.57
N LEU A 3 20.59 -9.09 -6.30
CA LEU A 3 20.07 -9.99 -7.33
C LEU A 3 19.33 -9.27 -8.47
N ALA A 4 18.61 -8.19 -8.17
CA ALA A 4 17.87 -7.44 -9.18
C ALA A 4 18.82 -6.60 -10.05
N LEU A 5 19.87 -6.04 -9.46
CA LEU A 5 20.92 -5.31 -10.17
C LEU A 5 21.76 -6.23 -11.07
N ALA A 6 22.00 -7.46 -10.62
CA ALA A 6 22.73 -8.47 -11.38
C ALA A 6 21.89 -9.21 -12.43
N ALA A 7 20.57 -9.00 -12.46
CA ALA A 7 19.68 -9.70 -13.39
C ALA A 7 20.01 -9.34 -14.85
N ASP A 8 19.87 -10.33 -15.75
CA ASP A 8 20.08 -10.11 -17.18
C ASP A 8 18.96 -9.26 -17.79
N GLN A 9 19.36 -8.24 -18.52
CA GLN A 9 18.51 -7.35 -19.29
C GLN A 9 19.04 -7.32 -20.73
N GLY A 10 18.79 -8.39 -21.48
CA GLY A 10 19.15 -8.45 -22.90
C GLY A 10 20.65 -8.59 -23.14
N GLY A 11 21.34 -9.41 -22.32
CA GLY A 11 22.77 -9.70 -22.46
C GLY A 11 23.72 -8.81 -21.66
N ARG A 12 23.19 -7.92 -20.81
CA ARG A 12 23.95 -7.12 -19.83
C ARG A 12 23.17 -7.05 -18.50
N SER A 13 23.84 -6.68 -17.41
CA SER A 13 23.16 -6.55 -16.12
C SER A 13 22.25 -5.32 -16.08
N VAL A 14 21.21 -5.36 -15.24
CA VAL A 14 20.38 -4.17 -14.94
C VAL A 14 21.25 -3.01 -14.42
N GLN A 15 22.28 -3.30 -13.62
CA GLN A 15 23.21 -2.29 -13.13
C GLN A 15 23.96 -1.59 -14.27
N ASP A 16 24.44 -2.36 -15.25
CA ASP A 16 25.13 -1.80 -16.43
C ASP A 16 24.18 -0.93 -17.25
N ALA A 17 22.94 -1.41 -17.46
CA ALA A 17 21.92 -0.62 -18.16
C ALA A 17 21.62 0.71 -17.46
N ILE A 18 21.54 0.72 -16.13
CA ILE A 18 21.35 1.94 -15.34
C ILE A 18 22.56 2.86 -15.44
N ASN A 19 23.77 2.32 -15.34
CA ASN A 19 25.01 3.10 -15.43
C ASN A 19 25.18 3.76 -16.80
N ASP A 20 24.85 3.04 -17.87
CA ASP A 20 24.91 3.56 -19.24
C ASP A 20 23.94 4.73 -19.43
N GLU A 21 22.69 4.59 -18.98
CA GLU A 21 21.70 5.66 -19.07
C GLU A 21 22.07 6.87 -18.18
N ALA A 22 22.56 6.62 -16.96
CA ALA A 22 23.04 7.66 -16.07
C ALA A 22 24.20 8.47 -16.69
N ALA A 23 25.12 7.81 -17.39
CA ALA A 23 26.21 8.46 -18.09
C ALA A 23 25.73 9.34 -19.26
N ILE A 24 24.69 8.91 -19.98
CA ILE A 24 24.07 9.71 -21.05
C ILE A 24 23.34 10.93 -20.48
N MET A 25 22.57 10.75 -19.41
CA MET A 25 21.78 11.83 -18.79
C MET A 25 22.64 12.82 -18.01
N GLY A 26 23.79 12.40 -17.47
CA GLY A 26 24.59 13.18 -16.54
C GLY A 26 23.97 13.30 -15.14
N GLU A 27 23.03 12.40 -14.81
CA GLU A 27 22.31 12.39 -13.54
C GLU A 27 22.52 11.06 -12.80
N LYS A 28 22.35 11.10 -11.47
CA LYS A 28 22.40 9.87 -10.66
C LYS A 28 21.10 9.09 -10.81
N VAL A 29 21.17 7.92 -11.42
CA VAL A 29 20.05 6.97 -11.55
C VAL A 29 20.32 5.75 -10.66
N GLU A 30 19.32 5.34 -9.89
CA GLU A 30 19.43 4.21 -8.96
C GLU A 30 18.15 3.37 -8.93
N LEU A 31 18.31 2.04 -8.90
CA LEU A 31 17.21 1.13 -8.60
C LEU A 31 16.93 1.15 -7.10
N ARG A 32 15.83 1.77 -6.69
CA ARG A 32 15.51 1.95 -5.25
C ARG A 32 14.73 0.82 -4.62
N LYS A 33 13.69 0.32 -5.29
CA LYS A 33 12.78 -0.70 -4.76
C LYS A 33 12.41 -1.66 -5.89
N VAL A 34 12.33 -2.93 -5.55
CA VAL A 34 11.85 -4.00 -6.43
C VAL A 34 10.88 -4.85 -5.61
N GLY A 35 9.75 -5.19 -6.22
CA GLY A 35 8.81 -6.13 -5.65
C GLY A 35 8.14 -6.89 -6.78
N SER A 36 7.71 -8.11 -6.46
CA SER A 36 6.97 -8.98 -7.37
C SER A 36 5.81 -9.60 -6.61
N LEU A 37 4.68 -9.75 -7.29
CA LEU A 37 3.55 -10.52 -6.80
C LEU A 37 3.27 -11.67 -7.77
N LYS A 38 2.62 -12.71 -7.25
CA LYS A 38 2.17 -13.86 -8.02
C LYS A 38 0.85 -14.36 -7.45
N ASP A 39 -0.13 -14.51 -8.33
CA ASP A 39 -1.41 -15.19 -8.07
C ASP A 39 -2.01 -15.59 -9.44
N ALA A 40 -3.26 -16.04 -9.46
CA ALA A 40 -4.01 -16.34 -10.67
C ALA A 40 -4.08 -15.13 -11.63
N SER A 41 -4.29 -13.93 -11.08
CA SER A 41 -4.38 -12.68 -11.83
C SER A 41 -3.65 -11.55 -11.11
N ILE A 42 -3.10 -10.61 -11.90
CA ILE A 42 -2.49 -9.37 -11.41
C ILE A 42 -3.16 -8.19 -12.12
N ASP A 43 -3.71 -7.24 -11.37
CA ASP A 43 -4.07 -5.92 -11.90
C ASP A 43 -2.92 -4.93 -11.67
N ALA A 44 -2.73 -4.00 -12.61
CA ALA A 44 -1.73 -2.96 -12.53
C ALA A 44 -2.36 -1.59 -12.79
N TYR A 45 -2.17 -0.66 -11.85
CA TYR A 45 -2.66 0.72 -11.96
C TYR A 45 -1.51 1.72 -11.84
N MET A 46 -1.44 2.66 -12.78
CA MET A 46 -0.40 3.68 -12.87
C MET A 46 -1.03 5.07 -12.80
N HIS A 47 -0.88 5.74 -11.65
CA HIS A 47 -1.50 7.03 -11.39
C HIS A 47 -0.57 8.20 -11.70
N ARG A 48 -1.08 9.17 -12.45
CA ARG A 48 -0.43 10.47 -12.70
C ARG A 48 -0.98 11.50 -11.71
N THR A 49 -0.10 12.01 -10.86
CA THR A 49 -0.42 13.10 -9.91
C THR A 49 -0.45 14.47 -10.60
N SER A 50 0.17 14.59 -11.77
CA SER A 50 0.13 15.76 -12.66
C SER A 50 0.01 15.29 -14.10
N LYS A 51 -0.71 16.04 -14.93
CA LYS A 51 -0.91 15.73 -16.35
C LYS A 51 0.40 15.78 -17.15
N ASP A 52 1.34 16.62 -16.69
CA ASP A 52 2.61 16.90 -17.38
C ASP A 52 3.73 15.93 -16.98
N LEU A 53 3.48 15.05 -16.02
CA LEU A 53 4.48 14.11 -15.50
C LEU A 53 4.09 12.65 -15.83
N PRO A 54 5.08 11.75 -15.93
CA PRO A 54 4.81 10.32 -15.98
C PRO A 54 4.10 9.85 -14.70
N PRO A 55 3.50 8.64 -14.71
CA PRO A 55 2.93 8.07 -13.50
C PRO A 55 3.92 8.07 -12.34
N GLN A 56 3.50 8.59 -11.20
CA GLN A 56 4.33 8.70 -10.00
C GLN A 56 3.96 7.69 -8.92
N VAL A 57 2.79 7.06 -9.05
CA VAL A 57 2.34 5.98 -8.16
C VAL A 57 2.00 4.77 -9.02
N GLY A 58 2.66 3.66 -8.75
CA GLY A 58 2.37 2.36 -9.35
C GLY A 58 1.81 1.43 -8.30
N VAL A 59 0.73 0.71 -8.66
CA VAL A 59 0.08 -0.29 -7.82
C VAL A 59 -0.02 -1.60 -8.58
N LEU A 60 0.32 -2.70 -7.91
CA LEU A 60 -0.03 -4.05 -8.33
C LEU A 60 -0.98 -4.66 -7.32
N VAL A 61 -2.02 -5.35 -7.78
CA VAL A 61 -2.95 -6.12 -6.95
C VAL A 61 -2.97 -7.55 -7.44
N ALA A 62 -2.61 -8.49 -6.57
CA ALA A 62 -2.69 -9.91 -6.86
C ALA A 62 -4.00 -10.48 -6.32
N TYR A 63 -4.72 -11.21 -7.18
CA TYR A 63 -6.04 -11.71 -6.85
C TYR A 63 -6.43 -12.99 -7.59
N SER A 64 -7.47 -13.64 -7.09
CA SER A 64 -8.18 -14.75 -7.73
C SER A 64 -9.69 -14.47 -7.76
N GLY A 65 -10.41 -15.15 -8.66
CA GLY A 65 -11.85 -14.92 -8.92
C GLY A 65 -12.12 -14.16 -10.22
N ASN A 66 -13.39 -13.87 -10.50
CA ASN A 66 -13.85 -13.37 -11.80
C ASN A 66 -14.30 -11.89 -11.79
N GLY A 67 -13.71 -11.06 -10.92
CA GLY A 67 -14.07 -9.64 -10.74
C GLY A 67 -12.95 -8.67 -11.08
N ALA A 68 -12.46 -8.70 -12.33
CA ALA A 68 -11.34 -7.86 -12.77
C ALA A 68 -11.59 -6.35 -12.59
N GLU A 69 -12.82 -5.88 -12.82
CA GLU A 69 -13.20 -4.47 -12.60
C GLU A 69 -13.07 -4.07 -11.12
N THR A 70 -13.53 -4.92 -10.20
CA THR A 70 -13.37 -4.69 -8.76
C THR A 70 -11.91 -4.73 -8.34
N ALA A 71 -11.11 -5.64 -8.89
CA ALA A 71 -9.67 -5.67 -8.63
C ALA A 71 -8.98 -4.37 -9.09
N HIS A 72 -9.36 -3.85 -10.26
CA HIS A 72 -8.88 -2.57 -10.76
C HIS A 72 -9.28 -1.41 -9.84
N ASP A 73 -10.53 -1.39 -9.40
CA ASP A 73 -11.01 -0.36 -8.48
C ASP A 73 -10.29 -0.38 -7.13
N VAL A 74 -9.92 -1.57 -6.66
CA VAL A 74 -9.07 -1.72 -5.48
C VAL A 74 -7.66 -1.18 -5.75
N ALA A 75 -7.08 -1.41 -6.94
CA ALA A 75 -5.77 -0.84 -7.29
C ALA A 75 -5.81 0.70 -7.29
N VAL A 76 -6.88 1.30 -7.80
CA VAL A 76 -7.13 2.74 -7.73
C VAL A 76 -7.29 3.22 -6.28
N HIS A 77 -8.03 2.47 -5.45
CA HIS A 77 -8.19 2.76 -4.03
C HIS A 77 -6.84 2.76 -3.30
N ILE A 78 -6.01 1.73 -3.49
CA ILE A 78 -4.68 1.62 -2.90
C ILE A 78 -3.79 2.80 -3.30
N ALA A 79 -3.86 3.25 -4.56
CA ALA A 79 -3.08 4.40 -5.01
C ALA A 79 -3.40 5.67 -4.20
N ALA A 80 -4.68 5.89 -3.90
CA ALA A 80 -5.19 7.06 -3.18
C ALA A 80 -5.01 6.95 -1.65
N PHE A 81 -5.43 5.83 -1.05
CA PHE A 81 -5.51 5.67 0.41
C PHE A 81 -4.24 5.10 1.05
N SER A 82 -3.31 4.59 0.24
CA SER A 82 -1.96 4.20 0.70
C SER A 82 -1.92 3.22 1.89
N PRO A 83 -2.74 2.14 1.92
CA PRO A 83 -2.61 1.13 2.96
C PRO A 83 -1.19 0.55 2.98
N THR A 84 -0.74 0.15 4.16
CA THR A 84 0.60 -0.41 4.38
C THR A 84 0.58 -1.93 4.43
N VAL A 85 -0.55 -2.52 4.80
CA VAL A 85 -0.74 -3.97 4.87
C VAL A 85 -2.09 -4.42 4.34
N LEU A 86 -2.22 -5.71 4.02
CA LEU A 86 -3.47 -6.29 3.52
C LEU A 86 -4.47 -6.53 4.67
N LYS A 87 -4.04 -7.23 5.72
CA LYS A 87 -4.87 -7.65 6.84
C LYS A 87 -4.34 -7.09 8.17
N ARG A 88 -5.22 -7.07 9.17
CA ARG A 88 -4.88 -6.59 10.51
C ARG A 88 -3.74 -7.39 11.17
N GLU A 89 -3.74 -8.69 10.92
CA GLU A 89 -2.73 -9.64 11.42
C GLU A 89 -1.34 -9.41 10.83
N ASP A 90 -1.23 -8.67 9.73
CA ASP A 90 0.04 -8.32 9.09
C ASP A 90 0.69 -7.08 9.70
N VAL A 91 0.00 -6.37 10.62
CA VAL A 91 0.59 -5.23 11.33
C VAL A 91 1.49 -5.72 12.47
N ASP A 92 2.72 -5.22 12.53
CA ASP A 92 3.66 -5.52 13.60
C ASP A 92 3.06 -5.18 14.97
N ALA A 93 3.14 -6.12 15.91
CA ALA A 93 2.62 -5.97 17.27
C ALA A 93 3.27 -4.77 18.00
N ASP A 94 4.54 -4.47 17.74
CA ASP A 94 5.24 -3.34 18.34
C ASP A 94 4.70 -1.99 17.82
N VAL A 95 4.30 -1.94 16.54
CA VAL A 95 3.60 -0.78 15.97
C VAL A 95 2.25 -0.61 16.66
N VAL A 96 1.46 -1.67 16.80
CA VAL A 96 0.15 -1.60 17.48
C VAL A 96 0.28 -1.16 18.93
N ALA A 97 1.29 -1.67 19.66
CA ALA A 97 1.56 -1.26 21.03
C ALA A 97 1.97 0.22 21.11
N THR A 98 2.79 0.68 20.17
CA THR A 98 3.22 2.07 20.07
C THR A 98 2.03 3.01 19.81
N GLU A 99 1.18 2.69 18.83
CA GLU A 99 -0.01 3.49 18.51
C GLU A 99 -1.00 3.54 19.69
N ARG A 100 -1.14 2.43 20.42
CA ARG A 100 -1.97 2.40 21.64
C ARG A 100 -1.42 3.35 22.71
N ARG A 101 -0.11 3.34 22.95
CA ARG A 101 0.54 4.24 23.91
C ARG A 101 0.37 5.69 23.50
N ILE A 102 0.59 6.01 22.21
CA ILE A 102 0.37 7.36 21.66
C ILE A 102 -1.08 7.79 21.87
N ALA A 103 -2.05 6.92 21.58
CA ALA A 103 -3.47 7.22 21.78
C ALA A 103 -3.82 7.50 23.24
N GLU A 104 -3.24 6.76 24.19
CA GLU A 104 -3.44 6.91 25.63
C GLU A 104 -2.83 8.22 26.16
N GLU A 105 -1.57 8.48 25.81
CA GLU A 105 -0.88 9.73 26.17
C GLU A 105 -1.66 10.94 25.64
N THR A 106 -2.04 10.90 24.36
CA THR A 106 -2.79 11.99 23.73
C THR A 106 -4.15 12.20 24.41
N ALA A 107 -4.88 11.14 24.77
CA ALA A 107 -6.18 11.26 25.44
C ALA A 107 -6.06 11.83 26.86
N ARG A 108 -4.99 11.49 27.59
CA ARG A 108 -4.69 12.08 28.90
C ARG A 108 -4.33 13.56 28.79
N THR A 109 -3.48 13.92 27.83
CA THR A 109 -3.10 15.32 27.60
C THR A 109 -4.30 16.20 27.22
N GLU A 110 -5.28 15.65 26.51
CA GLU A 110 -6.56 16.31 26.21
C GLU A 110 -7.52 16.41 27.41
N GLY A 111 -7.14 15.91 28.59
CA GLY A 111 -7.95 15.97 29.80
C GLY A 111 -9.21 15.11 29.76
N LYS A 112 -9.21 14.01 28.99
CA LYS A 112 -10.37 13.11 28.91
C LYS A 112 -10.57 12.36 30.24
N PRO A 113 -11.83 12.10 30.67
CA PRO A 113 -12.10 11.38 31.91
C PRO A 113 -11.51 9.97 31.91
N GLU A 114 -10.94 9.54 33.04
CA GLU A 114 -10.28 8.25 33.18
C GLU A 114 -11.20 7.06 32.85
N ALA A 115 -12.47 7.14 33.25
CA ALA A 115 -13.49 6.14 32.92
C ALA A 115 -13.76 5.97 31.42
N ALA A 116 -13.42 6.97 30.59
CA ALA A 116 -13.62 6.92 29.14
C ALA A 116 -12.33 6.61 28.37
N LEU A 117 -11.15 6.64 29.01
CA LEU A 117 -9.85 6.52 28.34
C LEU A 117 -9.75 5.22 27.52
N ALA A 118 -10.09 4.07 28.10
CA ALA A 118 -9.98 2.79 27.42
C ALA A 118 -10.76 2.77 26.08
N LYS A 119 -11.99 3.28 26.09
CA LYS A 119 -12.84 3.36 24.89
C LYS A 119 -12.31 4.35 23.86
N ILE A 120 -11.75 5.48 24.30
CA ILE A 120 -11.14 6.48 23.41
C ILE A 120 -9.89 5.91 22.73
N VAL A 121 -9.02 5.25 23.50
CA VAL A 121 -7.82 4.59 23.00
C VAL A 121 -8.18 3.51 21.99
N GLU A 122 -9.15 2.66 22.30
CA GLU A 122 -9.65 1.64 21.38
C GLU A 122 -10.19 2.23 20.07
N GLY A 123 -10.95 3.33 20.15
CA GLY A 123 -11.44 4.04 18.97
C GLY A 123 -10.31 4.58 18.09
N ARG A 124 -9.26 5.15 18.69
CA ARG A 124 -8.08 5.68 17.97
C ARG A 124 -7.27 4.57 17.32
N VAL A 125 -7.01 3.48 18.04
CA VAL A 125 -6.32 2.31 17.50
C VAL A 125 -7.13 1.68 16.36
N THR A 126 -8.46 1.65 16.47
CA THR A 126 -9.33 1.20 15.38
C THR A 126 -9.23 2.13 14.16
N GLY A 127 -9.16 3.45 14.38
CA GLY A 127 -8.89 4.43 13.32
C GLY A 127 -7.58 4.16 12.60
N PHE A 128 -6.50 3.89 13.34
CA PHE A 128 -5.20 3.51 12.78
C PHE A 128 -5.30 2.29 11.86
N PHE A 129 -6.01 1.23 12.28
CA PHE A 129 -6.21 0.06 11.41
C PHE A 129 -7.01 0.39 10.16
N LYS A 130 -8.09 1.18 10.28
CA LYS A 130 -8.87 1.65 9.13
C LYS A 130 -8.07 2.52 8.17
N GLU A 131 -6.98 3.15 8.60
CA GLU A 131 -6.10 3.93 7.72
C GLU A 131 -5.02 3.07 7.06
N ASN A 132 -4.55 2.01 7.72
CA ASN A 132 -3.34 1.28 7.32
C ASN A 132 -3.61 -0.12 6.75
N VAL A 133 -4.75 -0.73 7.07
CA VAL A 133 -5.11 -2.08 6.64
C VAL A 133 -6.10 -2.01 5.48
N LEU A 134 -5.68 -2.47 4.30
CA LEU A 134 -6.50 -2.40 3.08
C LEU A 134 -7.91 -2.97 3.30
N LEU A 135 -8.04 -4.16 3.89
CA LEU A 135 -9.35 -4.80 4.03
C LEU A 135 -10.27 -4.12 5.07
N GLU A 136 -9.71 -3.30 5.97
CA GLU A 136 -10.49 -2.51 6.95
C GLU A 136 -10.82 -1.08 6.46
N GLN A 137 -10.17 -0.62 5.39
CA GLN A 137 -10.45 0.70 4.80
C GLN A 137 -11.88 0.76 4.26
N ASP A 138 -12.52 1.93 4.46
CA ASP A 138 -13.77 2.26 3.79
C ASP A 138 -13.47 2.47 2.29
N PHE A 139 -14.27 1.87 1.41
CA PHE A 139 -13.97 1.83 -0.02
C PHE A 139 -14.16 3.19 -0.69
N ALA A 140 -13.22 3.58 -1.56
CA ALA A 140 -13.16 4.93 -2.14
C ALA A 140 -14.41 5.30 -2.95
N LYS A 141 -15.01 4.33 -3.66
CA LYS A 141 -16.22 4.54 -4.47
C LYS A 141 -17.52 4.41 -3.67
N ASP A 142 -17.50 3.70 -2.55
CA ASP A 142 -18.64 3.53 -1.65
C ASP A 142 -18.16 3.41 -0.20
N THR A 143 -18.13 4.56 0.49
CA THR A 143 -17.64 4.64 1.88
C THR A 143 -18.57 3.98 2.89
N LYS A 144 -19.71 3.40 2.46
CA LYS A 144 -20.59 2.60 3.33
C LYS A 144 -20.09 1.16 3.49
N GLN A 145 -19.16 0.72 2.65
CA GLN A 145 -18.62 -0.63 2.64
C GLN A 145 -17.11 -0.60 2.83
N THR A 146 -16.58 -1.59 3.54
CA THR A 146 -15.14 -1.79 3.58
C THR A 146 -14.67 -2.47 2.31
N VAL A 147 -13.39 -2.34 1.97
CA VAL A 147 -12.79 -3.07 0.85
C VAL A 147 -13.06 -4.57 0.98
N SER A 148 -12.94 -5.15 2.18
CA SER A 148 -13.25 -6.56 2.42
C SER A 148 -14.65 -6.97 1.95
N LYS A 149 -15.68 -6.15 2.22
CA LYS A 149 -17.06 -6.45 1.81
C LYS A 149 -17.23 -6.35 0.30
N VAL A 150 -16.58 -5.36 -0.31
CA VAL A 150 -16.64 -5.13 -1.76
C VAL A 150 -16.01 -6.30 -2.51
N VAL A 151 -14.85 -6.79 -2.06
CA VAL A 151 -14.17 -7.92 -2.72
C VAL A 151 -14.90 -9.24 -2.51
N GLU A 152 -15.47 -9.46 -1.32
CA GLU A 152 -16.31 -10.62 -1.03
C GLU A 152 -17.57 -10.65 -1.91
N ALA A 153 -18.28 -9.52 -2.01
CA ALA A 153 -19.47 -9.41 -2.85
C ALA A 153 -19.16 -9.60 -4.35
N ALA A 154 -17.96 -9.23 -4.79
CA ALA A 154 -17.48 -9.44 -6.15
C ALA A 154 -16.92 -10.86 -6.40
N GLY A 155 -16.84 -11.71 -5.36
CA GLY A 155 -16.29 -13.05 -5.46
C GLY A 155 -14.79 -13.06 -5.82
N ILE A 156 -14.04 -12.05 -5.36
CA ILE A 156 -12.58 -11.99 -5.53
C ILE A 156 -11.87 -12.11 -4.18
N THR A 157 -10.71 -12.73 -4.20
CA THR A 157 -9.79 -12.76 -3.06
C THR A 157 -8.51 -12.05 -3.44
N ILE A 158 -8.11 -11.05 -2.66
CA ILE A 158 -6.82 -10.38 -2.80
C ILE A 158 -5.81 -11.14 -1.95
N SER A 159 -4.70 -11.57 -2.55
CA SER A 159 -3.60 -12.24 -1.85
C SER A 159 -2.46 -11.31 -1.49
N GLY A 160 -2.35 -10.16 -2.17
CA GLY A 160 -1.34 -9.15 -1.86
C GLY A 160 -1.42 -7.94 -2.77
N PHE A 161 -0.72 -6.88 -2.37
CA PHE A 161 -0.54 -5.71 -3.21
C PHE A 161 0.87 -5.13 -3.04
N LEU A 162 1.29 -4.34 -4.03
CA LEU A 162 2.48 -3.50 -3.95
C LEU A 162 2.07 -2.09 -4.35
N ARG A 163 2.58 -1.10 -3.62
CA ARG A 163 2.41 0.31 -3.96
C ARG A 163 3.74 1.02 -3.88
N PHE A 164 4.22 1.54 -5.01
CA PHE A 164 5.40 2.38 -5.05
C PHE A 164 5.01 3.81 -5.41
N ARG A 165 5.63 4.76 -4.73
CA ARG A 165 5.52 6.19 -5.03
C ARG A 165 6.92 6.75 -5.25
N VAL A 166 7.10 7.49 -6.34
CA VAL A 166 8.36 8.18 -6.61
C VAL A 166 8.67 9.15 -5.47
N GLY A 167 9.87 9.04 -4.92
CA GLY A 167 10.36 9.89 -3.82
C GLY A 167 9.96 9.46 -2.40
N ALA A 168 9.22 8.35 -2.23
CA ALA A 168 8.79 7.82 -0.93
C ALA A 168 9.66 6.66 -0.42
#